data_AF-Q41069-F1
#
_entry.id   AF-Q41069-F1
#
_cell.length_a   1.000
_cell.length_b   1.000
_cell.length_c   1.000
_cell.angle_alpha   90.00
_cell.angle_beta   90.00
_cell.angle_gamma   90.00
#
_symmetry.space_group_name_H-M   'P 1'
#
loop_
_entity.id
_entity.type
_entity.pdbx_description
1 polymer ?
#
loop_
_entity_poly.entity_id
_entity_poly.type
_entity_poly.pdbx_seq_one_letter_code
_entity_poly.pdbx_strand_id
1 'polypeptide(L)'
;MGLYRTKELLSLVSIMFVSLATNIEALSFNFPKITPGNTAITLQGNAKILANGVLALTNSTQIPPTTTFPSTGRALYSTPVPLWDSATGNVASFVTSFSFVILNPSGRVPTDGLVFFIAPPDTEIPNNSQSQYLGVVDSKTSINRFVGLEFDLYANSFDPYMRHIGIDINSLISTKTVRYNFVSGSLTKVTIIYDSPSNTLTAVITYENGQISTISQNVDLKAVLPKDVSVGFSATSTIAVSHNIHSWSFTSNLEATTGNIVSQV
;
A
#
# COMPACT_ATOMS: atom_id res chain seq x y z
N MET A 1 77.64 21.12 35.43
CA MET A 1 76.23 21.56 35.53
C MET A 1 75.56 21.31 34.18
N GLY A 2 74.94 20.15 34.02
CA GLY A 2 74.30 19.73 32.77
C GLY A 2 72.82 20.09 32.77
N LEU A 3 72.37 20.73 31.69
CA LEU A 3 70.98 21.08 31.40
C LEU A 3 70.18 19.83 31.03
N TYR A 4 69.01 19.64 31.65
CA TYR A 4 67.92 18.87 31.06
C TYR A 4 66.64 19.73 31.08
N ARG A 5 66.24 20.16 29.89
CA ARG A 5 65.02 20.92 29.61
C ARG A 5 64.01 19.92 29.05
N THR A 6 63.04 19.49 29.85
CA THR A 6 61.92 18.65 29.39
C THR A 6 60.99 19.51 28.53
N LYS A 7 60.83 19.13 27.26
CA LYS A 7 59.79 19.68 26.37
C LYS A 7 58.58 18.75 26.46
N GLU A 8 57.50 19.22 27.05
CA GLU A 8 56.20 18.55 26.97
C GLU A 8 55.61 18.80 25.57
N LEU A 9 55.36 17.74 24.81
CA LEU A 9 54.57 17.80 23.57
C LEU A 9 53.09 17.70 23.93
N LEU A 10 52.34 18.78 23.75
CA LEU A 10 50.87 18.75 23.72
C LEU A 10 50.42 18.17 22.38
N SER A 11 49.76 17.00 22.41
CA SER A 11 49.04 16.44 21.27
C SER A 11 47.64 17.07 21.21
N LEU A 12 47.38 17.86 20.17
CA LEU A 12 46.02 18.32 19.86
C LEU A 12 45.27 17.17 19.16
N VAL A 13 44.27 16.59 19.83
CA VAL A 13 43.29 15.71 19.20
C VAL A 13 42.20 16.58 18.60
N SER A 14 42.17 16.71 17.28
CA SER A 14 41.09 17.37 16.55
C SER A 14 39.92 16.40 16.43
N ILE A 15 38.84 16.63 17.18
CA ILE A 15 37.59 15.88 17.04
C ILE A 15 36.81 16.52 15.89
N MET A 16 36.91 15.94 14.70
CA MET A 16 36.00 16.29 13.59
C MET A 16 34.60 15.78 13.93
N PHE A 17 33.70 16.70 14.28
CA PHE A 17 32.27 16.43 14.26
C PHE A 17 31.82 16.37 12.80
N VAL A 18 31.69 15.16 12.26
CA VAL A 18 30.97 14.96 11.00
C VAL A 18 29.48 15.13 11.31
N SER A 19 28.92 16.31 11.04
CA SER A 19 27.47 16.47 11.07
C SER A 19 26.90 15.75 9.86
N LEU A 20 26.32 14.56 10.04
CA LEU A 20 25.52 13.96 8.98
C LEU A 20 24.27 14.80 8.82
N ALA A 21 24.14 15.50 7.69
CA ALA A 21 22.90 16.11 7.29
C ALA A 21 21.93 14.98 6.92
N THR A 22 20.91 14.76 7.74
CA THR A 22 19.79 13.87 7.41
C THR A 22 18.89 14.60 6.43
N ASN A 23 18.76 14.09 5.21
CA ASN A 23 17.73 14.56 4.29
C ASN A 23 16.49 13.70 4.45
N ILE A 24 15.31 14.32 4.40
CA ILE A 24 14.05 13.60 4.38
C ILE A 24 13.60 13.54 2.92
N GLU A 25 13.62 12.34 2.33
CA GLU A 25 12.94 12.06 1.08
C GLU A 25 11.45 11.92 1.39
N ALA A 26 10.70 13.00 1.14
CA ALA A 26 9.26 13.04 1.31
C ALA A 26 8.54 12.88 -0.03
N LEU A 27 7.57 11.98 -0.09
CA LEU A 27 6.66 11.81 -1.23
C LEU A 27 5.23 11.94 -0.74
N SER A 28 4.45 12.84 -1.34
CA SER A 28 3.05 13.03 -0.98
C SER A 28 2.17 13.34 -2.18
N PHE A 29 0.94 12.83 -2.17
CA PHE A 29 -0.12 13.23 -3.09
C PHE A 29 -1.48 13.22 -2.40
N ASN A 30 -2.42 13.99 -2.95
CA ASN A 30 -3.80 14.05 -2.47
C ASN A 30 -4.78 14.20 -3.63
N PHE A 31 -5.62 13.20 -3.84
CA PHE A 31 -6.70 13.16 -4.81
C PHE A 31 -8.04 13.16 -4.06
N PRO A 32 -8.62 14.33 -3.74
CA PRO A 32 -9.98 14.40 -3.18
C PRO A 32 -11.05 13.97 -4.21
N LYS A 33 -10.72 14.07 -5.50
CA LYS A 33 -11.36 13.44 -6.66
C LYS A 33 -10.28 13.08 -7.66
N ILE A 34 -10.49 12.03 -8.45
CA ILE A 34 -9.51 11.53 -9.41
C ILE A 34 -9.92 11.98 -10.82
N THR A 35 -9.19 12.92 -11.42
CA THR A 35 -9.55 13.47 -12.74
C THR A 35 -9.26 12.49 -13.87
N PRO A 36 -10.16 12.35 -14.87
CA PRO A 36 -9.87 11.59 -16.08
C PRO A 36 -8.60 12.11 -16.77
N GLY A 37 -7.74 11.19 -17.24
CA GLY A 37 -6.46 11.54 -17.86
C GLY A 37 -5.35 11.95 -16.87
N ASN A 38 -5.56 11.76 -15.56
CA ASN A 38 -4.52 11.99 -14.56
C ASN A 38 -3.31 11.06 -14.80
N THR A 39 -2.18 11.63 -15.23
CA THR A 39 -0.95 10.91 -15.55
C THR A 39 -0.21 10.40 -14.31
N ALA A 40 -0.57 10.87 -13.12
CA ALA A 40 -0.04 10.37 -11.85
C ALA A 40 -0.65 9.03 -11.43
N ILE A 41 -1.61 8.49 -12.20
CA ILE A 41 -2.20 7.17 -11.97
C ILE A 41 -2.01 6.30 -13.22
N THR A 42 -1.34 5.16 -13.04
CA THR A 42 -1.27 4.09 -14.05
C THR A 42 -2.44 3.14 -13.85
N LEU A 43 -3.23 2.93 -14.90
CA LEU A 43 -4.37 2.01 -14.90
C LEU A 43 -4.00 0.70 -15.58
N GLN A 44 -4.45 -0.41 -15.02
CA GLN A 44 -4.26 -1.76 -15.57
C GLN A 44 -5.59 -2.52 -15.58
N GLY A 45 -5.72 -3.47 -16.51
CA GLY A 45 -6.91 -4.31 -16.65
C GLY A 45 -8.16 -3.48 -16.98
N ASN A 46 -9.24 -3.70 -16.23
CA ASN A 46 -10.52 -3.01 -16.43
C ASN A 46 -10.64 -1.67 -15.71
N ALA A 47 -9.60 -1.21 -14.99
CA ALA A 47 -9.65 0.01 -14.22
C ALA A 47 -9.82 1.24 -15.13
N LYS A 48 -10.69 2.17 -14.73
CA LYS A 48 -10.96 3.42 -15.46
C LYS A 48 -11.35 4.54 -14.50
N ILE A 49 -11.05 5.77 -14.90
CA ILE A 49 -11.47 6.97 -14.18
C ILE A 49 -12.73 7.51 -14.88
N LEU A 50 -13.82 7.61 -14.13
CA LEU A 50 -15.11 8.10 -14.61
C LEU A 50 -15.15 9.64 -14.63
N ALA A 51 -16.01 10.21 -15.48
CA ALA A 51 -16.15 11.66 -15.62
C ALA A 51 -16.50 12.40 -14.32
N ASN A 52 -17.13 11.72 -13.36
CA ASN A 52 -17.47 12.27 -12.05
C ASN A 52 -16.31 12.25 -11.03
N GLY A 53 -15.14 11.76 -11.43
CA GLY A 53 -13.94 11.73 -10.61
C GLY A 53 -13.75 10.46 -9.78
N VAL A 54 -14.52 9.40 -10.07
CA VAL A 54 -14.43 8.10 -9.41
C VAL A 54 -13.48 7.19 -10.18
N LEU A 55 -12.55 6.55 -9.47
CA LEU A 55 -11.72 5.49 -10.01
C LEU A 55 -12.44 4.15 -9.82
N ALA A 56 -13.00 3.62 -10.91
CA ALA A 56 -13.67 2.32 -10.95
C ALA A 56 -12.63 1.24 -11.31
N LEU A 57 -12.36 0.31 -10.39
CA LEU A 57 -11.38 -0.76 -10.59
C LEU A 57 -11.97 -1.94 -11.37
N THR A 58 -13.27 -2.22 -11.20
CA THR A 58 -13.98 -3.30 -11.89
C THR A 58 -15.16 -2.76 -12.71
N ASN A 59 -15.54 -3.50 -13.74
CA ASN A 59 -16.72 -3.19 -14.53
C ASN A 59 -18.00 -3.56 -13.78
N SER A 60 -19.02 -2.69 -13.91
CA SER A 60 -20.34 -2.86 -13.31
C SER A 60 -21.41 -2.80 -14.39
N THR A 61 -22.34 -3.75 -14.39
CA THR A 61 -23.51 -3.77 -15.26
C THR A 61 -24.60 -4.65 -14.65
N GLN A 62 -25.85 -4.42 -15.02
CA GLN A 62 -26.95 -5.29 -14.63
C GLN A 62 -26.86 -6.60 -15.42
N ILE A 63 -26.65 -7.71 -14.72
CA ILE A 63 -26.51 -9.05 -15.31
C ILE A 63 -27.52 -10.04 -14.70
N PRO A 64 -28.10 -10.97 -15.49
CA PRO A 64 -29.01 -12.00 -14.98
C PRO A 64 -28.36 -12.82 -13.86
N PRO A 65 -29.04 -13.13 -12.74
CA PRO A 65 -28.43 -13.70 -11.52
C PRO A 65 -27.49 -14.91 -11.70
N THR A 66 -27.69 -15.67 -12.77
CA THR A 66 -26.94 -16.89 -13.10
C THR A 66 -25.68 -16.64 -13.96
N THR A 67 -25.42 -15.40 -14.36
CA THR A 67 -24.32 -15.04 -15.26
C THR A 67 -23.07 -14.65 -14.49
N THR A 68 -21.92 -15.20 -14.88
CA THR A 68 -20.59 -14.75 -14.45
C THR A 68 -20.12 -13.58 -15.30
N PHE A 69 -19.46 -12.62 -14.69
CA PHE A 69 -18.89 -11.44 -15.34
C PHE A 69 -17.54 -11.10 -14.68
N PRO A 70 -16.47 -11.83 -15.04
CA PRO A 70 -15.16 -11.63 -14.45
C PRO A 70 -14.60 -10.26 -14.84
N SER A 71 -14.09 -9.53 -13.85
CA SER A 71 -13.43 -8.25 -14.04
C SER A 71 -12.27 -8.14 -13.07
N THR A 72 -11.15 -7.61 -13.54
CA THR A 72 -9.95 -7.37 -12.75
C THR A 72 -9.36 -6.04 -13.18
N GLY A 73 -9.04 -5.18 -12.24
CA GLY A 73 -8.37 -3.92 -12.55
C GLY A 73 -7.54 -3.41 -11.39
N ARG A 74 -6.46 -2.69 -11.76
CA ARG A 74 -5.56 -2.06 -10.81
C ARG A 74 -5.33 -0.61 -11.16
N ALA A 75 -5.05 0.17 -10.12
CA ALA A 75 -4.60 1.54 -10.24
C ALA A 75 -3.39 1.73 -9.35
N LEU A 76 -2.28 2.19 -9.93
CA LEU A 76 -1.02 2.42 -9.26
C LEU A 76 -0.70 3.91 -9.30
N TYR A 77 -0.08 4.43 -8.25
CA TYR A 77 0.55 5.75 -8.35
C TYR A 77 1.78 5.63 -9.27
N SER A 78 1.88 6.51 -10.27
CA SER A 78 2.85 6.35 -11.37
C SER A 78 4.31 6.52 -10.95
N THR A 79 4.57 7.23 -9.84
CA THR A 79 5.95 7.43 -9.35
C THR A 79 6.27 6.39 -8.28
N PRO A 80 7.35 5.59 -8.44
CA PRO A 80 7.82 4.70 -7.38
C PRO A 80 8.07 5.43 -6.06
N VAL A 81 7.73 4.79 -4.95
CA VAL A 81 7.91 5.30 -3.59
C VAL A 81 9.21 4.71 -3.03
N PRO A 82 10.18 5.55 -2.61
CA PRO A 82 11.31 5.09 -1.82
C PRO A 82 10.81 4.57 -0.46
N LEU A 83 10.94 3.27 -0.24
CA LEU A 83 10.47 2.56 0.95
C LEU A 83 11.56 2.36 1.99
N TRP A 84 12.80 2.08 1.56
CA TRP A 84 13.93 1.94 2.48
C TRP A 84 15.25 2.22 1.77
N ASP A 85 16.25 2.68 2.53
CA ASP A 85 17.58 2.99 2.02
C ASP A 85 18.60 1.91 2.40
N SER A 86 19.39 1.47 1.42
CA SER A 86 20.40 0.44 1.63
C SER A 86 21.63 0.91 2.39
N ALA A 87 21.94 2.22 2.36
CA ALA A 87 23.15 2.75 3.00
C ALA A 87 22.95 2.93 4.52
N THR A 88 21.80 3.47 4.92
CA THR A 88 21.42 3.70 6.32
C THR A 88 20.69 2.52 6.93
N GLY A 89 19.99 1.75 6.10
CA GLY A 89 19.05 0.75 6.54
C GLY A 89 17.71 1.31 7.03
N ASN A 90 17.50 2.63 6.96
CA ASN A 90 16.27 3.30 7.36
C ASN A 90 15.10 2.87 6.48
N VAL A 91 13.91 2.85 7.09
CA VAL A 91 12.65 2.48 6.43
C VAL A 91 11.68 3.65 6.58
N ALA A 92 10.94 3.94 5.52
CA ALA A 92 10.00 5.04 5.48
C ALA A 92 8.78 4.75 6.38
N SER A 93 8.35 5.75 7.13
CA SER A 93 7.01 5.77 7.71
C SER A 93 6.05 6.40 6.71
N PHE A 94 4.85 5.84 6.59
CA PHE A 94 3.84 6.38 5.68
C PHE A 94 2.44 6.40 6.27
N VAL A 95 1.62 7.29 5.72
CA VAL A 95 0.17 7.32 5.94
C VAL A 95 -0.49 7.35 4.57
N THR A 96 -1.47 6.47 4.36
CA THR A 96 -2.40 6.58 3.24
C THR A 96 -3.82 6.64 3.75
N SER A 97 -4.65 7.47 3.12
CA SER A 97 -6.08 7.51 3.38
C SER A 97 -6.86 7.50 2.09
N PHE A 98 -7.89 6.68 2.03
CA PHE A 98 -8.76 6.56 0.88
C PHE A 98 -10.20 6.32 1.30
N SER A 99 -11.12 6.58 0.38
CA SER A 99 -12.52 6.22 0.55
C SER A 99 -13.01 5.45 -0.66
N PHE A 100 -13.87 4.49 -0.42
CA PHE A 100 -14.40 3.65 -1.47
C PHE A 100 -15.86 3.25 -1.23
N VAL A 101 -16.52 2.86 -2.31
CA VAL A 101 -17.86 2.26 -2.31
C VAL A 101 -17.78 0.94 -3.06
N ILE A 102 -18.31 -0.12 -2.45
CA ILE A 102 -18.55 -1.39 -3.15
C ILE A 102 -20.04 -1.57 -3.38
N LEU A 103 -20.43 -1.68 -4.65
CA LEU A 103 -21.82 -1.92 -5.06
C LEU A 103 -21.95 -3.35 -5.58
N ASN A 104 -22.78 -4.12 -4.89
CA ASN A 104 -23.10 -5.50 -5.22
C ASN A 104 -24.45 -5.53 -5.95
N PRO A 105 -24.58 -6.26 -7.07
CA PRO A 105 -25.86 -6.44 -7.72
C PRO A 105 -26.90 -7.10 -6.80
N SER A 106 -28.14 -6.63 -6.87
CA SER A 106 -29.25 -7.13 -6.05
C SER A 106 -29.45 -8.64 -6.20
N GLY A 107 -29.70 -9.33 -5.07
CA GLY A 107 -29.99 -10.76 -5.04
C GLY A 107 -28.77 -11.67 -5.21
N ARG A 108 -27.54 -11.13 -5.12
CA ARG A 108 -26.31 -11.92 -5.22
C ARG A 108 -25.47 -11.89 -3.94
N VAL A 109 -24.71 -12.96 -3.73
CA VAL A 109 -23.64 -13.00 -2.73
C VAL A 109 -22.47 -12.18 -3.27
N PRO A 110 -22.01 -11.11 -2.59
CA PRO A 110 -20.91 -10.27 -3.08
C PRO A 110 -19.59 -11.03 -3.22
N THR A 111 -18.85 -10.73 -4.29
CA THR A 111 -17.52 -11.28 -4.61
C THR A 111 -16.68 -10.25 -5.40
N ASP A 112 -15.36 -10.34 -5.47
CA ASP A 112 -14.49 -11.12 -4.61
C ASP A 112 -13.91 -10.17 -3.55
N GLY A 113 -13.23 -9.10 -3.97
CA GLY A 113 -12.79 -8.07 -3.03
C GLY A 113 -11.94 -6.96 -3.64
N LEU A 114 -11.42 -6.13 -2.74
CA LEU A 114 -10.54 -4.99 -2.99
C LEU A 114 -9.31 -5.10 -2.08
N VAL A 115 -8.13 -4.77 -2.58
CA VAL A 115 -6.90 -4.65 -1.77
C VAL A 115 -6.18 -3.35 -2.07
N PHE A 116 -5.82 -2.60 -1.02
CA PHE A 116 -4.73 -1.62 -1.11
C PHE A 116 -3.42 -2.37 -0.93
N PHE A 117 -2.47 -2.20 -1.83
CA PHE A 117 -1.23 -2.98 -1.82
C PHE A 117 0.01 -2.15 -2.13
N ILE A 118 1.13 -2.66 -1.62
CA ILE A 118 2.50 -2.22 -1.86
C ILE A 118 3.25 -3.39 -2.50
N ALA A 119 3.86 -3.18 -3.65
CA ALA A 119 4.51 -4.21 -4.44
C ALA A 119 5.80 -3.70 -5.11
N PRO A 120 6.64 -4.59 -5.67
CA PRO A 120 7.75 -4.18 -6.52
C PRO A 120 7.32 -3.17 -7.60
N PRO A 121 8.25 -2.29 -8.03
CA PRO A 121 7.96 -1.32 -9.06
C PRO A 121 7.63 -2.06 -10.36
N ASP A 122 6.85 -1.40 -11.22
CA ASP A 122 6.42 -1.95 -12.51
C ASP A 122 5.62 -3.26 -12.41
N THR A 123 5.02 -3.53 -11.24
CA THR A 123 4.12 -4.68 -11.08
C THR A 123 3.01 -4.66 -12.13
N GLU A 124 2.69 -5.83 -12.68
CA GLU A 124 1.57 -6.07 -13.60
C GLU A 124 0.56 -7.04 -13.00
N ILE A 125 -0.68 -7.04 -13.54
CA ILE A 125 -1.70 -8.00 -13.16
C ILE A 125 -1.20 -9.39 -13.55
N PRO A 126 -1.02 -10.33 -12.61
CA PRO A 126 -0.56 -11.67 -12.98
C PRO A 126 -1.61 -12.42 -13.81
N ASN A 127 -1.18 -13.31 -14.69
CA ASN A 127 -2.08 -13.96 -15.66
C ASN A 127 -3.21 -14.77 -15.01
N ASN A 128 -2.94 -15.46 -13.90
CA ASN A 128 -3.89 -16.34 -13.23
C ASN A 128 -4.37 -15.76 -11.89
N SER A 129 -4.67 -14.45 -11.87
CA SER A 129 -4.95 -13.66 -10.65
C SER A 129 -6.41 -13.17 -10.49
N GLN A 130 -7.34 -13.74 -11.26
CA GLN A 130 -8.77 -13.37 -11.17
C GLN A 130 -9.44 -13.90 -9.89
N SER A 131 -10.65 -13.41 -9.60
CA SER A 131 -11.50 -13.88 -8.48
C SER A 131 -10.78 -13.74 -7.13
N GLN A 132 -10.76 -14.78 -6.29
CA GLN A 132 -10.08 -14.86 -5.00
C GLN A 132 -8.61 -14.41 -4.97
N TYR A 133 -7.93 -14.30 -6.12
CA TYR A 133 -6.52 -13.89 -6.17
C TYR A 133 -6.31 -12.37 -6.25
N LEU A 134 -7.41 -11.61 -6.22
CA LEU A 134 -7.50 -10.15 -6.13
C LEU A 134 -6.59 -9.36 -7.09
N GLY A 135 -6.15 -9.94 -8.21
CA GLY A 135 -5.25 -9.28 -9.17
C GLY A 135 -3.80 -9.11 -8.67
N VAL A 136 -3.42 -9.76 -7.57
CA VAL A 136 -2.11 -9.57 -6.91
C VAL A 136 -1.29 -10.85 -6.73
N VAL A 137 -1.95 -12.02 -6.77
CA VAL A 137 -1.27 -13.33 -6.70
C VAL A 137 -1.53 -14.12 -7.99
N ASP A 138 -0.50 -14.74 -8.54
CA ASP A 138 -0.69 -15.73 -9.60
C ASP A 138 -0.88 -17.13 -8.99
N SER A 139 -2.00 -17.77 -9.30
CA SER A 139 -2.32 -19.10 -8.76
C SER A 139 -1.46 -20.26 -9.27
N LYS A 140 -0.58 -20.03 -10.25
CA LYS A 140 0.26 -21.07 -10.88
C LYS A 140 1.76 -20.80 -10.77
N THR A 141 2.16 -19.66 -10.22
CA THR A 141 3.57 -19.27 -10.12
C THR A 141 3.88 -18.68 -8.74
N SER A 142 5.14 -18.32 -8.49
CA SER A 142 5.57 -17.68 -7.25
C SER A 142 5.37 -16.16 -7.23
N ILE A 143 4.53 -15.61 -8.12
CA ILE A 143 4.22 -14.18 -8.12
C ILE A 143 3.23 -13.91 -6.99
N ASN A 144 3.76 -13.48 -5.86
CA ASN A 144 3.00 -13.13 -4.67
C ASN A 144 3.70 -12.04 -3.83
N ARG A 145 4.68 -11.31 -4.37
CA ARG A 145 5.44 -10.34 -3.56
C ARG A 145 4.66 -9.04 -3.38
N PHE A 146 3.94 -8.92 -2.28
CA PHE A 146 3.20 -7.71 -1.89
C PHE A 146 2.96 -7.66 -0.38
N VAL A 147 2.68 -6.47 0.13
CA VAL A 147 2.03 -6.27 1.43
C VAL A 147 0.74 -5.50 1.18
N GLY A 148 -0.36 -5.91 1.79
CA GLY A 148 -1.66 -5.30 1.52
C GLY A 148 -2.64 -5.31 2.67
N LEU A 149 -3.66 -4.46 2.55
CA LEU A 149 -4.87 -4.49 3.35
C LEU A 149 -6.03 -4.86 2.42
N GLU A 150 -6.54 -6.08 2.55
CA GLU A 150 -7.66 -6.55 1.75
C GLU A 150 -9.01 -6.33 2.44
N PHE A 151 -10.05 -6.22 1.62
CA PHE A 151 -11.46 -6.13 1.96
C PHE A 151 -12.16 -7.25 1.20
N ASP A 152 -12.16 -8.44 1.79
CA ASP A 152 -12.70 -9.66 1.20
C ASP A 152 -14.19 -9.81 1.50
N LEU A 153 -14.95 -10.03 0.43
CA LEU A 153 -16.40 -10.19 0.44
C LEU A 153 -16.85 -11.65 0.44
N TYR A 154 -15.95 -12.59 0.17
CA TYR A 154 -16.26 -13.98 -0.06
C TYR A 154 -15.24 -14.93 0.58
N ALA A 155 -15.66 -15.61 1.64
CA ALA A 155 -14.82 -16.58 2.33
C ALA A 155 -14.48 -17.80 1.45
N ASN A 156 -13.28 -17.83 0.90
CA ASN A 156 -12.68 -18.99 0.27
C ASN A 156 -12.19 -20.00 1.33
N SER A 157 -11.63 -21.13 0.89
CA SER A 157 -11.23 -22.23 1.80
C SER A 157 -10.10 -21.86 2.76
N PHE A 158 -9.31 -20.84 2.43
CA PHE A 158 -8.21 -20.35 3.27
C PHE A 158 -8.62 -19.18 4.17
N ASP A 159 -9.84 -18.68 4.00
CA ASP A 159 -10.35 -17.52 4.73
C ASP A 159 -11.05 -17.91 6.03
N PRO A 160 -11.19 -16.96 6.99
CA PRO A 160 -12.18 -17.12 8.04
C PRO A 160 -13.58 -17.31 7.43
N TYR A 161 -14.48 -17.99 8.15
CA TYR A 161 -15.88 -18.21 7.73
C TYR A 161 -16.76 -16.95 7.79
N MET A 162 -16.22 -15.78 7.44
CA MET A 162 -16.90 -14.49 7.38
C MET A 162 -16.21 -13.56 6.38
N ARG A 163 -16.93 -12.54 5.91
CA ARG A 163 -16.30 -11.40 5.23
C ARG A 163 -15.32 -10.72 6.17
N HIS A 164 -14.17 -10.34 5.65
CA HIS A 164 -13.10 -9.89 6.51
C HIS A 164 -12.24 -8.80 5.88
N ILE A 165 -11.53 -8.10 6.76
CA ILE A 165 -10.46 -7.18 6.41
C ILE A 165 -9.18 -7.88 6.86
N GLY A 166 -8.23 -8.04 5.95
CA GLY A 166 -7.03 -8.85 6.14
C GLY A 166 -5.74 -8.04 5.96
N ILE A 167 -4.71 -8.35 6.75
CA ILE A 167 -3.33 -7.92 6.47
C ILE A 167 -2.58 -9.06 5.80
N ASP A 168 -2.17 -8.82 4.57
CA ASP A 168 -1.56 -9.79 3.68
C ASP A 168 -0.07 -9.50 3.53
N ILE A 169 0.74 -10.56 3.66
CA ILE A 169 2.20 -10.48 3.55
C ILE A 169 2.66 -11.64 2.67
N ASN A 170 3.00 -11.33 1.43
CA ASN A 170 3.35 -12.29 0.38
C ASN A 170 2.34 -13.43 0.14
N SER A 171 1.09 -13.27 0.56
CA SER A 171 0.07 -14.32 0.54
C SER A 171 -1.30 -13.68 0.77
N LEU A 172 -2.35 -14.24 0.17
CA LEU A 172 -3.75 -13.90 0.47
C LEU A 172 -4.30 -14.65 1.69
N ILE A 173 -3.52 -15.58 2.26
CA ILE A 173 -3.82 -16.06 3.59
C ILE A 173 -3.38 -14.97 4.56
N SER A 174 -4.33 -14.11 4.95
CA SER A 174 -4.05 -12.99 5.81
C SER A 174 -3.45 -13.44 7.13
N THR A 175 -2.41 -12.72 7.54
CA THR A 175 -1.71 -12.99 8.79
C THR A 175 -2.47 -12.46 10.02
N LYS A 176 -3.39 -11.52 9.80
CA LYS A 176 -4.38 -11.07 10.78
C LYS A 176 -5.66 -10.67 10.06
N THR A 177 -6.80 -10.94 10.68
CA THR A 177 -8.12 -10.58 10.13
C THR A 177 -9.03 -9.96 11.18
N VAL A 178 -9.97 -9.12 10.73
CA VAL A 178 -11.12 -8.63 11.51
C VAL A 178 -12.38 -8.72 10.65
N ARG A 179 -13.56 -8.74 11.27
CA ARG A 179 -14.83 -8.77 10.53
C ARG A 179 -14.99 -7.51 9.67
N TYR A 180 -15.36 -7.71 8.40
CA TYR A 180 -15.80 -6.63 7.51
C TYR A 180 -17.31 -6.44 7.62
N ASN A 181 -17.74 -5.30 8.18
CA ASN A 181 -19.17 -4.95 8.31
C ASN A 181 -19.69 -4.34 7.01
N PHE A 182 -19.59 -5.12 5.93
CA PHE A 182 -19.94 -4.70 4.59
C PHE A 182 -21.42 -4.33 4.46
N VAL A 183 -21.68 -3.12 3.96
CA VAL A 183 -23.00 -2.67 3.51
C VAL A 183 -22.84 -2.18 2.07
N SER A 184 -23.60 -2.77 1.15
CA SER A 184 -23.46 -2.43 -0.25
C SER A 184 -23.92 -0.99 -0.53
N GLY A 185 -23.13 -0.25 -1.30
CA GLY A 185 -23.41 1.14 -1.64
C GLY A 185 -23.00 2.15 -0.56
N SER A 186 -22.67 1.71 0.66
CA SER A 186 -22.21 2.60 1.72
C SER A 186 -20.75 2.99 1.55
N LEU A 187 -20.45 4.25 1.87
CA LEU A 187 -19.09 4.76 1.86
C LEU A 187 -18.26 4.17 3.01
N THR A 188 -17.08 3.64 2.68
CA THR A 188 -16.07 3.21 3.66
C THR A 188 -14.85 4.11 3.55
N LYS A 189 -14.37 4.63 4.69
CA LYS A 189 -13.13 5.41 4.78
C LYS A 189 -12.06 4.59 5.47
N VAL A 190 -10.85 4.63 4.94
CA VAL A 190 -9.72 3.85 5.44
C VAL A 190 -8.53 4.77 5.62
N THR A 191 -7.85 4.63 6.75
CA THR A 191 -6.53 5.22 6.99
C THR A 191 -5.58 4.10 7.38
N ILE A 192 -4.48 3.96 6.65
CA ILE A 192 -3.40 3.01 6.94
C ILE A 192 -2.18 3.82 7.35
N ILE A 193 -1.55 3.42 8.45
CA ILE A 193 -0.37 4.03 9.03
C ILE A 193 0.67 2.94 9.16
N TYR A 194 1.84 3.14 8.58
CA TYR A 194 3.03 2.34 8.87
C TYR A 194 4.02 3.17 9.67
N ASP A 195 4.30 2.70 10.88
CA ASP A 195 5.28 3.27 11.79
C ASP A 195 6.57 2.44 11.72
N SER A 196 7.59 2.96 11.02
CA SER A 196 8.83 2.21 10.79
C SER A 196 9.66 1.93 12.05
N PRO A 197 9.74 2.81 13.07
CA PRO A 197 10.45 2.50 14.32
C PRO A 197 9.90 1.28 15.06
N SER A 198 8.59 1.02 14.99
CA SER A 198 7.95 -0.16 15.60
C SER A 198 7.65 -1.29 14.61
N ASN A 199 7.97 -1.10 13.32
CA ASN A 199 7.54 -1.97 12.21
C ASN A 199 6.04 -2.29 12.25
N THR A 200 5.18 -1.32 12.62
CA THR A 200 3.75 -1.59 12.83
C THR A 200 2.92 -1.02 11.70
N LEU A 201 2.17 -1.88 11.01
CA LEU A 201 1.12 -1.49 10.07
C LEU A 201 -0.22 -1.48 10.83
N THR A 202 -0.89 -0.34 10.87
CA THR A 202 -2.20 -0.16 11.48
C THR A 202 -3.19 0.40 10.48
N ALA A 203 -4.37 -0.21 10.38
CA ALA A 203 -5.47 0.30 9.57
C ALA A 203 -6.68 0.63 10.46
N VAL A 204 -7.26 1.80 10.22
CA VAL A 204 -8.51 2.28 10.83
C VAL A 204 -9.55 2.40 9.73
N ILE A 205 -10.68 1.73 9.92
CA ILE A 205 -11.78 1.66 8.96
C ILE A 205 -13.00 2.30 9.61
N THR A 206 -13.51 3.36 8.99
CA THR A 206 -14.72 4.06 9.42
C THR A 206 -15.83 3.81 8.42
N TYR A 207 -16.91 3.21 8.89
CA TYR A 207 -18.11 2.94 8.10
C TYR A 207 -19.05 4.15 8.10
N GLU A 208 -19.94 4.23 7.11
CA GLU A 208 -20.92 5.32 6.95
C GLU A 208 -21.82 5.52 8.19
N ASN A 209 -22.15 4.44 8.90
CA ASN A 209 -22.94 4.48 10.14
C ASN A 209 -22.15 4.96 11.37
N GLY A 210 -20.87 5.35 11.21
CA GLY A 210 -19.99 5.80 12.28
C GLY A 210 -19.29 4.68 13.06
N GLN A 211 -19.57 3.41 12.75
CA GLN A 211 -18.82 2.29 13.34
C GLN A 211 -17.35 2.36 12.91
N ILE A 212 -16.45 1.91 13.79
CA ILE A 212 -15.02 1.85 13.53
C ILE A 212 -14.52 0.41 13.72
N SER A 213 -13.71 -0.07 12.78
CA SER A 213 -12.88 -1.27 12.94
C SER A 213 -11.40 -0.87 12.91
N THR A 214 -10.57 -1.58 13.65
CA THR A 214 -9.11 -1.39 13.63
C THR A 214 -8.42 -2.74 13.54
N ILE A 215 -7.37 -2.81 12.73
CA ILE A 215 -6.48 -3.96 12.61
C ILE A 215 -5.04 -3.46 12.62
N SER A 216 -4.15 -4.17 13.30
CA SER A 216 -2.76 -3.76 13.47
C SER A 216 -1.84 -4.96 13.61
N GLN A 217 -0.65 -4.91 13.01
CA GLN A 217 0.31 -6.00 13.00
C GLN A 217 1.74 -5.51 12.76
N ASN A 218 2.70 -6.22 13.33
CA ASN A 218 4.11 -6.02 12.99
C ASN A 218 4.44 -6.60 11.62
N VAL A 219 4.99 -5.78 10.74
CA VAL A 219 5.40 -6.12 9.38
C VAL A 219 6.77 -5.51 9.12
N ASP A 220 7.81 -6.33 8.95
CA ASP A 220 9.11 -5.83 8.49
C ASP A 220 9.07 -5.62 6.98
N LEU A 221 8.72 -4.39 6.55
CA LEU A 221 8.59 -4.08 5.13
C LEU A 221 9.91 -4.23 4.36
N LYS A 222 11.05 -3.98 5.00
CA LYS A 222 12.38 -4.09 4.39
C LYS A 222 12.74 -5.55 4.10
N ALA A 223 12.33 -6.47 4.97
CA ALA A 223 12.53 -7.91 4.75
C ALA A 223 11.67 -8.47 3.60
N VAL A 224 10.57 -7.79 3.23
CA VAL A 224 9.55 -8.29 2.31
C VAL A 224 9.61 -7.62 0.94
N LEU A 225 9.89 -6.32 0.89
CA LEU A 225 9.74 -5.47 -0.30
C LEU A 225 11.09 -4.86 -0.74
N PRO A 226 11.25 -4.56 -2.04
CA PRO A 226 12.43 -3.84 -2.53
C PRO A 226 12.46 -2.39 -2.03
N LYS A 227 13.61 -1.73 -2.24
CA LYS A 227 13.87 -0.35 -1.79
C LYS A 227 12.91 0.69 -2.37
N ASP A 228 12.47 0.47 -3.61
CA ASP A 228 11.51 1.30 -4.32
C ASP A 228 10.27 0.45 -4.60
N VAL A 229 9.07 0.99 -4.40
CA VAL A 229 7.82 0.23 -4.53
C VAL A 229 6.75 0.99 -5.30
N SER A 230 5.80 0.27 -5.87
CA SER A 230 4.54 0.84 -6.32
C SER A 230 3.48 0.67 -5.23
N VAL A 231 2.63 1.69 -5.07
CA VAL A 231 1.46 1.65 -4.19
C VAL A 231 0.20 1.82 -5.01
N GLY A 232 -0.87 1.12 -4.64
CA GLY A 232 -2.10 1.20 -5.41
C GLY A 232 -3.24 0.33 -4.89
N PHE A 233 -4.23 0.16 -5.75
CA PHE A 233 -5.42 -0.64 -5.48
C PHE A 233 -5.56 -1.73 -6.54
N SER A 234 -6.03 -2.90 -6.12
CA SER A 234 -6.43 -3.98 -7.00
C SER A 234 -7.80 -4.50 -6.58
N ALA A 235 -8.65 -4.81 -7.53
CA ALA A 235 -9.93 -5.42 -7.23
C ALA A 235 -10.33 -6.43 -8.30
N THR A 236 -11.08 -7.44 -7.87
CA THR A 236 -11.65 -8.48 -8.71
C THR A 236 -13.13 -8.65 -8.42
N SER A 237 -13.87 -9.04 -9.44
CA SER A 237 -15.28 -9.39 -9.33
C SER A 237 -15.58 -10.54 -10.28
N THR A 238 -16.34 -11.52 -9.83
CA THR A 238 -16.89 -12.59 -10.67
C THR A 238 -18.32 -12.34 -11.14
N ILE A 239 -19.01 -11.33 -10.60
CA ILE A 239 -20.45 -11.10 -10.80
C ILE A 239 -20.82 -9.62 -11.00
N ALA A 240 -19.96 -8.84 -11.65
CA ALA A 240 -20.15 -7.39 -11.86
C ALA A 240 -20.32 -6.56 -10.57
N VAL A 241 -19.64 -6.94 -9.48
CA VAL A 241 -19.48 -6.06 -8.30
C VAL A 241 -18.57 -4.90 -8.68
N SER A 242 -19.01 -3.69 -8.37
CA SER A 242 -18.23 -2.48 -8.66
C SER A 242 -17.37 -2.09 -7.46
N HIS A 243 -16.08 -1.83 -7.67
CA HIS A 243 -15.15 -1.35 -6.66
C HIS A 243 -14.70 0.06 -7.03
N ASN A 244 -15.24 1.06 -6.34
CA ASN A 244 -15.11 2.47 -6.70
C ASN A 244 -14.31 3.23 -5.64
N ILE A 245 -13.13 3.73 -6.00
CA ILE A 245 -12.32 4.61 -5.15
C ILE A 245 -12.75 6.06 -5.41
N HIS A 246 -13.16 6.76 -4.34
CA HIS A 246 -13.68 8.12 -4.38
C HIS A 246 -12.61 9.17 -4.04
N SER A 247 -11.67 8.82 -3.16
CA SER A 247 -10.54 9.67 -2.81
C SER A 247 -9.33 8.83 -2.44
N TRP A 248 -8.14 9.39 -2.62
CA TRP A 248 -6.89 8.74 -2.23
C TRP A 248 -5.81 9.77 -1.94
N SER A 249 -5.14 9.61 -0.80
CA SER A 249 -4.00 10.40 -0.37
C SER A 249 -2.91 9.49 0.18
N PHE A 250 -1.67 9.93 0.05
CA PHE A 250 -0.50 9.20 0.53
C PHE A 250 0.56 10.21 0.95
N THR A 251 1.29 9.90 2.01
CA THR A 251 2.48 10.64 2.44
C THR A 251 3.46 9.63 3.01
N SER A 252 4.71 9.68 2.54
CA SER A 252 5.81 8.85 3.02
C SER A 252 7.01 9.73 3.31
N ASN A 253 7.74 9.44 4.39
CA ASN A 253 8.96 10.13 4.77
C ASN A 253 10.06 9.08 5.01
N LEU A 254 11.13 9.16 4.22
CA LEU A 254 12.33 8.34 4.37
C LEU A 254 13.50 9.22 4.80
N GLU A 255 14.15 8.90 5.91
CA GLU A 255 15.39 9.56 6.32
C GLU A 255 16.57 8.96 5.56
N ALA A 256 17.14 9.71 4.63
CA ALA A 256 18.26 9.31 3.77
C ALA A 256 19.54 10.13 4.07
N THR A 257 20.71 9.58 3.73
CA THR A 257 22.00 10.29 3.82
C THR A 257 22.46 10.74 2.43
N THR A 258 22.97 11.97 2.29
CA THR A 258 23.74 12.37 1.10
C THR A 258 25.17 11.82 1.14
N GLY A 259 25.66 11.29 0.02
CA GLY A 259 27.08 11.05 -0.17
C GLY A 259 27.91 12.33 0.01
N ASN A 260 29.06 12.20 0.66
CA ASN A 260 29.97 13.29 1.07
C ASN A 260 30.14 14.38 -0.01
N ILE A 261 29.72 15.62 0.29
CA ILE A 261 30.37 16.79 -0.33
C ILE A 261 31.66 17.01 0.44
N VAL A 262 32.77 16.50 -0.10
CA VAL A 262 34.09 16.93 0.35
C VAL A 262 34.25 18.37 -0.13
N SER A 263 34.00 19.34 0.75
CA SER A 263 34.51 20.69 0.53
C SER A 263 36.03 20.62 0.66
N GLN A 264 36.73 20.61 -0.47
CA GLN A 264 38.15 20.91 -0.45
C GLN A 264 38.31 22.38 -0.08
N VAL A 265 38.98 22.64 1.04
CA VAL A 265 39.57 23.95 1.37
C VAL A 265 41.07 23.80 1.23
#